data_AF-K2C103-F1
#
_entry.id   AF-K2C103-F1
#
_cell.length_a   1.000
_cell.length_b   1.000
_cell.length_c   1.000
_cell.angle_alpha   90.00
_cell.angle_beta   90.00
_cell.angle_gamma   90.00
#
_symmetry.space_group_name_H-M   'P 1'
#
loop_
_entity.id
_entity.type
_entity.pdbx_description
1 polymer ?
#
loop_
_entity_poly.entity_id
_entity_poly.type
_entity_poly.pdbx_seq_one_letter_code
_entity_poly.pdbx_strand_id
1 'polypeptide(L)'
;SFSKKSFVIMVSFLGLMFHFETAFAAPFTLTIFIFCYFLARKNKHSFSVLLFFVILAIFLSPLLLFDFRHDHITLKSIVSILQGMDVGLGGGEPYGKIVRDHIIRFILNLKATFIAQDLVANIFSFVFLFSAVYYMIAGLSKKIKLLVLIPLVLFTIYLFFPYQIWDWYVIGLFPIYLLLGGIFLTNRRWRLMSMIVVIVLLSNAYVKLDNLYRYPDHGGTAKLRGKLEAIDAVYKDANGQPFSLEVFTPVVLTDAYDYLIWWYGLKKYSYTPEDRGMLYLLIESDPSKPWSYNGWIETEIKIGSTIDTYELPSGFIIQKRKI
;
A
#
# COMPACT_ATOMS: atom_id res chain seq x y z
N SER A 1 28.62 -10.10 -15.47
CA SER A 1 28.73 -10.83 -14.19
C SER A 1 28.16 -9.94 -13.09
N PHE A 2 27.34 -10.46 -12.16
CA PHE A 2 27.00 -9.70 -10.94
C PHE A 2 28.23 -9.73 -10.03
N SER A 3 28.68 -8.57 -9.55
CA SER A 3 29.77 -8.56 -8.56
C SER A 3 29.28 -9.21 -7.26
N LYS A 4 30.17 -9.90 -6.53
CA LYS A 4 29.83 -10.46 -5.21
C LYS A 4 29.25 -9.40 -4.28
N LYS A 5 29.80 -8.17 -4.32
CA LYS A 5 29.30 -7.02 -3.54
C LYS A 5 27.86 -6.67 -3.89
N SER A 6 27.55 -6.54 -5.18
CA SER A 6 26.18 -6.24 -5.65
C SER A 6 25.19 -7.34 -5.27
N PHE A 7 25.62 -8.60 -5.27
CA PHE A 7 24.79 -9.72 -4.85
C PHE A 7 24.45 -9.67 -3.35
N VAL A 8 25.45 -9.46 -2.50
CA VAL A 8 25.26 -9.32 -1.04
C VAL A 8 24.30 -8.18 -0.72
N ILE A 9 24.49 -7.01 -1.36
CA ILE A 9 23.62 -5.85 -1.18
C ILE A 9 22.19 -6.18 -1.59
N MET A 10 21.99 -6.81 -2.75
CA MET A 10 20.68 -7.19 -3.26
C MET A 10 19.93 -8.12 -2.29
N VAL A 11 20.58 -9.18 -1.79
CA VAL A 11 19.94 -10.12 -0.84
C VAL A 11 19.69 -9.47 0.52
N SER A 12 20.54 -8.55 0.95
CA SER A 12 20.35 -7.79 2.20
C SER A 12 19.11 -6.90 2.11
N PHE A 13 18.95 -6.15 1.02
CA PHE A 13 17.74 -5.35 0.79
C PHE A 13 16.50 -6.23 0.67
N LEU A 14 16.61 -7.39 0.03
CA LEU A 14 15.51 -8.35 -0.04
C LEU A 14 15.05 -8.83 1.34
N GLY A 15 16.00 -9.13 2.24
CA GLY A 15 15.68 -9.48 3.63
C GLY A 15 15.06 -8.32 4.40
N LEU A 16 15.56 -7.09 4.22
CA LEU A 16 14.98 -5.89 4.83
C LEU A 16 13.54 -5.63 4.36
N MET A 17 13.22 -5.91 3.10
CA MET A 17 11.86 -5.71 2.57
C MET A 17 10.79 -6.50 3.32
N PHE A 18 11.11 -7.64 3.93
CA PHE A 18 10.15 -8.40 4.75
C PHE A 18 9.64 -7.63 5.96
N HIS A 19 10.42 -6.68 6.47
CA HIS A 19 10.05 -5.84 7.62
C HIS A 19 9.21 -4.62 7.25
N PHE A 20 9.19 -4.25 5.97
CA PHE A 20 8.42 -3.10 5.48
C PHE A 20 7.13 -3.52 4.78
N GLU A 21 7.20 -4.55 3.93
CA GLU A 21 6.06 -4.98 3.12
C GLU A 21 6.19 -6.48 2.82
N THR A 22 5.77 -7.30 3.77
CA THR A 22 5.88 -8.77 3.68
C THR A 22 5.14 -9.33 2.47
N ALA A 23 3.98 -8.76 2.12
CA ALA A 23 3.16 -9.26 1.02
C ALA A 23 3.86 -9.15 -0.34
N PHE A 24 4.63 -8.09 -0.57
CA PHE A 24 5.47 -7.97 -1.76
C PHE A 24 6.81 -8.72 -1.62
N ALA A 25 7.43 -8.68 -0.44
CA ALA A 25 8.77 -9.25 -0.21
C ALA A 25 8.82 -10.76 -0.42
N ALA A 26 7.81 -11.51 0.03
CA ALA A 26 7.77 -12.97 -0.12
C ALA A 26 7.78 -13.44 -1.59
N PRO A 27 6.83 -13.02 -2.45
CA PRO A 27 6.81 -13.44 -3.86
C PRO A 27 7.99 -12.85 -4.65
N PHE A 28 8.47 -11.65 -4.28
CA PHE A 28 9.65 -11.07 -4.89
C PHE A 28 10.93 -11.86 -4.54
N THR A 29 11.03 -12.39 -3.32
CA THR A 29 12.12 -13.28 -2.91
C THR A 29 12.15 -14.56 -3.72
N LEU A 30 11.00 -15.19 -3.94
CA LEU A 30 10.90 -16.38 -4.77
C LEU A 30 11.32 -16.07 -6.22
N THR A 31 10.93 -14.91 -6.75
CA THR A 31 11.34 -14.43 -8.08
C THR A 31 12.86 -14.31 -8.20
N ILE A 32 13.51 -13.63 -7.25
CA ILE A 32 14.97 -13.48 -7.22
C ILE A 32 15.66 -14.83 -7.03
N PHE A 33 15.12 -15.71 -6.19
CA PHE A 33 15.64 -17.05 -5.97
C PHE A 33 15.63 -17.88 -7.26
N ILE A 34 14.49 -17.96 -7.96
CA ILE A 34 14.35 -18.67 -9.23
C ILE A 34 15.39 -18.17 -10.24
N PHE A 35 15.54 -16.85 -10.36
CA PHE A 35 16.53 -16.26 -11.25
C PHE A 35 17.97 -16.62 -10.85
N CYS A 36 18.31 -16.52 -9.56
CA CYS A 36 19.62 -16.87 -9.04
C CYS A 36 19.94 -18.35 -9.27
N TYR A 37 18.97 -19.25 -9.08
CA TYR A 37 19.10 -20.67 -9.35
C TYR A 37 19.43 -20.95 -10.82
N PHE A 38 18.70 -20.35 -11.76
CA PHE A 38 18.97 -20.53 -13.20
C PHE A 38 20.31 -19.92 -13.64
N LEU A 39 20.74 -18.81 -13.02
CA LEU A 39 22.08 -18.26 -13.26
C LEU A 39 23.19 -19.16 -12.67
N ALA A 40 23.00 -19.69 -11.47
CA ALA A 40 23.97 -20.51 -10.78
C ALA A 40 24.20 -21.86 -11.49
N ARG A 41 23.15 -22.46 -12.06
CA ARG A 41 23.24 -23.72 -12.82
C ARG A 41 24.22 -23.65 -13.99
N LYS A 42 24.38 -22.47 -14.62
CA LYS A 42 25.31 -22.29 -15.74
C LYS A 42 26.77 -22.13 -15.32
N ASN A 43 27.07 -21.75 -14.08
CA ASN A 43 28.40 -21.30 -13.66
C ASN A 43 28.98 -22.02 -12.42
N LYS A 44 28.44 -23.18 -12.00
CA LYS A 44 28.89 -23.92 -10.80
C LYS A 44 29.00 -23.06 -9.52
N HIS A 45 28.15 -22.04 -9.37
CA HIS A 45 28.19 -21.10 -8.23
C HIS A 45 27.39 -21.59 -7.02
N SER A 46 27.68 -22.80 -6.51
CA SER A 46 27.00 -23.35 -5.31
C SER A 46 27.15 -22.43 -4.09
N PHE A 47 28.31 -21.78 -3.95
CA PHE A 47 28.57 -20.81 -2.88
C PHE A 47 27.61 -19.62 -2.88
N SER A 48 27.15 -19.15 -4.06
CA SER A 48 26.22 -18.02 -4.13
C SER A 48 24.82 -18.38 -3.62
N VAL A 49 24.39 -19.63 -3.79
CA VAL A 49 23.11 -20.11 -3.26
C VAL A 49 23.19 -20.23 -1.75
N LEU A 50 24.28 -20.78 -1.21
CA LEU A 50 24.48 -20.81 0.25
C LEU A 50 24.50 -19.40 0.84
N LEU A 51 25.25 -18.49 0.22
CA LEU A 51 25.35 -17.10 0.67
C LEU A 51 23.98 -16.38 0.63
N PHE A 52 23.12 -16.71 -0.34
CA PHE A 52 21.74 -16.20 -0.39
C PHE A 52 20.97 -16.55 0.88
N PHE A 53 20.95 -17.83 1.25
CA PHE A 53 20.21 -18.30 2.43
C PHE A 53 20.80 -17.79 3.73
N VAL A 54 22.13 -17.71 3.84
CA VAL A 54 22.79 -17.17 5.04
C VAL A 54 22.41 -15.70 5.25
N ILE A 55 22.50 -14.86 4.21
CA ILE A 55 22.14 -13.44 4.33
C ILE A 55 20.65 -13.29 4.63
N LEU A 56 19.80 -14.02 3.91
CA LEU A 56 18.35 -13.95 4.12
C LEU A 56 17.98 -14.39 5.55
N ALA A 57 18.59 -15.44 6.08
CA ALA A 57 18.36 -15.90 7.45
C ALA A 57 18.78 -14.86 8.50
N ILE A 58 19.89 -14.14 8.29
CA ILE A 58 20.31 -13.05 9.19
C ILE A 58 19.23 -11.96 9.25
N PHE A 59 18.75 -11.51 8.10
CA PHE A 59 17.74 -10.45 8.05
C PHE A 59 16.35 -10.90 8.47
N LEU A 60 15.99 -12.17 8.26
CA LEU A 60 14.72 -12.75 8.72
C LEU A 60 14.78 -13.18 10.19
N SER A 61 15.94 -13.19 10.84
CA SER A 61 16.08 -13.66 12.22
C SER A 61 15.13 -12.97 13.20
N PRO A 62 14.81 -11.66 13.13
CA PRO A 62 13.84 -11.06 14.04
C PRO A 62 12.42 -11.62 13.84
N LEU A 63 12.01 -11.88 12.59
CA LEU A 63 10.71 -12.48 12.28
C LEU A 63 10.64 -13.94 12.74
N LEU A 64 11.73 -14.70 12.55
CA LEU A 64 11.84 -16.08 13.04
C LEU A 64 11.78 -16.11 14.58
N LEU A 65 12.55 -15.27 15.27
CA LEU A 65 12.54 -15.18 16.73
C LEU A 65 11.18 -14.75 17.26
N PHE A 66 10.51 -13.81 16.59
CA PHE A 66 9.14 -13.43 16.91
C PHE A 66 8.20 -14.63 16.79
N ASP A 67 8.23 -15.36 15.67
CA ASP A 67 7.37 -16.52 15.44
C ASP A 67 7.62 -17.62 16.48
N PHE A 68 8.88 -17.92 16.79
CA PHE A 68 9.25 -18.86 17.87
C PHE A 68 8.72 -18.43 19.24
N ARG A 69 8.75 -17.13 19.56
CA ARG A 69 8.26 -16.60 20.84
C ARG A 69 6.73 -16.64 20.96
N HIS A 70 6.02 -16.64 19.84
CA HIS A 70 4.54 -16.56 19.79
C HIS A 70 3.93 -17.86 19.24
N ASP A 71 4.47 -19.01 19.65
CA ASP A 71 3.95 -20.34 19.32
C ASP A 71 3.69 -20.56 17.84
N HIS A 72 4.58 -20.04 16.98
CA HIS A 72 4.52 -20.20 15.54
C HIS A 72 3.29 -19.59 14.88
N ILE A 73 2.77 -18.47 15.39
CA ILE A 73 1.55 -17.84 14.87
C ILE A 73 1.63 -17.55 13.35
N THR A 74 2.77 -17.04 12.85
CA THR A 74 2.95 -16.73 11.43
C THR A 74 3.03 -18.00 10.60
N LEU A 75 3.78 -19.01 11.06
CA LEU A 75 3.86 -20.29 10.37
C LEU A 75 2.50 -20.99 10.32
N LYS A 76 1.74 -20.99 11.43
CA LYS A 76 0.37 -21.53 11.50
C LYS A 76 -0.55 -20.82 10.52
N SER A 77 -0.47 -19.49 10.41
CA SER A 77 -1.23 -18.73 9.40
C SER A 77 -0.87 -19.16 7.97
N ILE A 78 0.43 -19.28 7.64
CA ILE A 78 0.85 -19.72 6.30
C ILE A 78 0.33 -21.13 5.99
N VAL A 79 0.43 -22.07 6.95
CA VAL A 79 -0.07 -23.44 6.78
C VAL A 79 -1.59 -23.44 6.62
N SER A 80 -2.32 -22.64 7.40
CA SER A 80 -3.77 -22.50 7.30
C SER A 80 -4.22 -22.00 5.92
N ILE A 81 -3.50 -21.02 5.35
CA ILE A 81 -3.73 -20.51 3.99
C ILE A 81 -3.50 -21.61 2.96
N LEU A 82 -2.39 -22.36 3.06
CA LEU A 82 -2.06 -23.45 2.11
C LEU A 82 -3.04 -24.63 2.19
N GLN A 83 -3.62 -24.88 3.36
CA GLN A 83 -4.65 -25.89 3.57
C GLN A 83 -6.05 -25.41 3.21
N GLY A 84 -6.21 -24.13 2.83
CA GLY A 84 -7.50 -23.52 2.52
C GLY A 84 -8.46 -23.40 3.71
N MET A 85 -7.92 -23.46 4.94
CA MET A 85 -8.72 -23.35 6.17
C MET A 85 -8.96 -21.90 6.58
N ASP A 86 -8.17 -20.96 6.06
CA ASP A 86 -8.30 -19.54 6.34
C ASP A 86 -9.28 -18.89 5.35
N VAL A 87 -10.38 -18.34 5.88
CA VAL A 87 -11.43 -17.65 5.12
C VAL A 87 -11.04 -16.22 4.70
N GLY A 88 -9.91 -15.71 5.19
CA GLY A 88 -9.46 -14.34 4.93
C GLY A 88 -10.46 -13.28 5.39
N LEU A 89 -10.16 -12.02 5.09
CA LEU A 89 -11.04 -10.89 5.45
C LEU A 89 -12.28 -10.75 4.55
N GLY A 90 -12.33 -11.44 3.41
CA GLY A 90 -13.37 -11.28 2.39
C GLY A 90 -14.48 -12.34 2.39
N GLY A 91 -14.36 -13.39 3.21
CA GLY A 91 -15.14 -14.61 3.02
C GLY A 91 -14.73 -15.34 1.74
N GLY A 92 -14.91 -16.66 1.69
CA GLY A 92 -14.46 -17.50 0.57
C GLY A 92 -15.10 -17.10 -0.77
N GLU A 93 -14.45 -16.23 -1.52
CA GLU A 93 -14.85 -15.83 -2.87
C GLU A 93 -14.54 -16.96 -3.88
N PRO A 94 -15.34 -17.12 -4.96
CA PRO A 94 -15.03 -18.10 -5.99
C PRO A 94 -13.66 -17.84 -6.62
N TYR A 95 -12.85 -18.89 -6.76
CA TYR A 95 -11.47 -18.77 -7.30
C TYR A 95 -11.40 -18.09 -8.68
N GLY A 96 -12.39 -18.31 -9.55
CA GLY A 96 -12.47 -17.62 -10.84
C GLY A 96 -12.61 -16.10 -10.73
N LYS A 97 -13.32 -15.61 -9.72
CA LYS A 97 -13.42 -14.17 -9.43
C LYS A 97 -12.10 -13.63 -8.90
N ILE A 98 -11.43 -14.37 -8.01
CA ILE A 98 -10.10 -14.02 -7.48
C ILE A 98 -9.07 -13.86 -8.62
N VAL A 99 -8.99 -14.84 -9.53
CA VAL A 99 -8.08 -14.78 -10.69
C VAL A 99 -8.40 -13.58 -11.59
N ARG A 100 -9.68 -13.31 -11.86
CA ARG A 100 -10.10 -12.12 -12.62
C ARG A 100 -9.65 -10.84 -11.93
N ASP A 101 -9.86 -10.74 -10.62
CA ASP A 101 -9.51 -9.56 -9.83
C ASP A 101 -7.99 -9.36 -9.83
N HIS A 102 -7.18 -10.42 -9.76
CA HIS A 102 -5.73 -10.34 -9.88
C HIS A 102 -5.27 -9.80 -11.24
N ILE A 103 -5.86 -10.30 -12.33
CA ILE A 103 -5.56 -9.80 -13.69
C ILE A 103 -5.89 -8.30 -13.76
N ILE A 104 -7.07 -7.92 -13.28
CA ILE A 104 -7.50 -6.51 -13.26
C ILE A 104 -6.52 -5.67 -12.45
N ARG A 105 -6.10 -6.13 -11.26
CA ARG A 105 -5.16 -5.40 -10.40
C ARG A 105 -3.79 -5.22 -11.03
N PHE A 106 -3.25 -6.23 -11.73
CA PHE A 106 -2.00 -6.07 -12.48
C PHE A 106 -2.12 -5.08 -13.64
N ILE A 107 -3.24 -5.10 -14.38
CA ILE A 107 -3.51 -4.14 -15.45
C ILE A 107 -3.64 -2.72 -14.86
N LEU A 108 -4.39 -2.56 -13.78
CA LEU A 108 -4.56 -1.29 -13.09
C LEU A 108 -3.24 -0.76 -12.53
N ASN A 109 -2.39 -1.64 -11.98
CA ASN A 109 -1.06 -1.28 -11.47
C ASN A 109 -0.14 -0.77 -12.61
N LEU A 110 -0.15 -1.44 -13.76
CA LEU A 110 0.58 -1.00 -14.95
C LEU A 110 0.07 0.36 -15.44
N LYS A 111 -1.25 0.56 -15.50
CA LYS A 111 -1.86 1.85 -15.88
C LYS A 111 -1.51 2.97 -14.89
N ALA A 112 -1.60 2.69 -13.59
CA ALA A 112 -1.35 3.64 -12.52
C ALA A 112 0.08 4.19 -12.57
N THR A 113 1.04 3.35 -12.99
CA THR A 113 2.46 3.73 -13.13
C THR A 113 2.65 4.93 -14.06
N PHE A 114 1.88 5.01 -15.15
CA PHE A 114 2.08 6.04 -16.17
C PHE A 114 1.24 7.29 -15.94
N ILE A 115 0.53 7.39 -14.82
CA ILE A 115 -0.20 8.60 -14.40
C ILE A 115 -1.22 9.09 -15.46
N ALA A 116 -1.58 8.26 -16.44
CA ALA A 116 -2.27 8.70 -17.64
C ALA A 116 -3.78 8.39 -17.62
N GLN A 117 -4.56 9.17 -18.37
CA GLN A 117 -5.95 8.85 -18.70
C GLN A 117 -6.07 7.48 -19.40
N ASP A 118 -7.23 6.83 -19.29
CA ASP A 118 -7.42 5.42 -19.67
C ASP A 118 -6.88 5.03 -21.05
N LEU A 119 -7.17 5.83 -22.10
CA LEU A 119 -6.70 5.54 -23.45
C LEU A 119 -5.17 5.56 -23.55
N VAL A 120 -4.55 6.57 -22.96
CA VAL A 120 -3.10 6.74 -22.97
C VAL A 120 -2.43 5.64 -22.15
N ALA A 121 -2.97 5.34 -20.97
CA ALA A 121 -2.49 4.26 -20.11
C ALA A 121 -2.59 2.89 -20.80
N ASN A 122 -3.64 2.65 -21.58
CA ASN A 122 -3.79 1.44 -22.40
C ASN A 122 -2.71 1.34 -23.48
N ILE A 123 -2.47 2.42 -24.22
CA ILE A 123 -1.42 2.47 -25.26
C ILE A 123 -0.05 2.19 -24.63
N PHE A 124 0.24 2.79 -23.47
CA PHE A 124 1.47 2.54 -22.73
C PHE A 124 1.63 1.11 -22.26
N SER A 125 0.55 0.54 -21.71
CA SER A 125 0.53 -0.85 -21.29
C SER A 125 0.82 -1.79 -22.46
N PHE A 126 0.26 -1.49 -23.64
CA PHE A 126 0.51 -2.25 -24.86
C PHE A 126 1.95 -2.11 -25.37
N VAL A 127 2.48 -0.88 -25.43
CA VAL A 127 3.89 -0.62 -25.79
C VAL A 127 4.83 -1.33 -24.82
N PHE A 128 4.52 -1.31 -23.53
CA PHE A 128 5.26 -2.03 -22.51
C PHE A 128 5.26 -3.54 -22.78
N LEU A 129 4.09 -4.15 -22.96
CA LEU A 129 3.95 -5.58 -23.21
C LEU A 129 4.67 -6.00 -24.50
N PHE A 130 4.51 -5.23 -25.57
CA PHE A 130 5.20 -5.46 -26.84
C PHE A 130 6.72 -5.32 -26.70
N SER A 131 7.20 -4.30 -25.97
CA SER A 131 8.62 -4.12 -25.70
C SER A 131 9.18 -5.28 -24.88
N ALA A 132 8.46 -5.77 -23.87
CA ALA A 132 8.85 -6.90 -23.05
C ALA A 132 9.01 -8.18 -23.89
N VAL A 133 8.03 -8.47 -24.76
CA VAL A 133 8.07 -9.63 -25.67
C VAL A 133 9.21 -9.49 -26.68
N TYR A 134 9.31 -8.34 -27.35
CA TYR A 134 10.39 -8.05 -28.30
C TYR A 134 11.76 -8.25 -27.65
N TYR A 135 11.93 -7.76 -26.42
CA TYR A 135 13.17 -7.84 -25.67
C TYR A 135 13.51 -9.22 -25.12
N MET A 136 12.51 -10.08 -24.86
CA MET A 136 12.77 -11.49 -24.57
C MET A 136 13.33 -12.23 -25.79
N ILE A 137 12.80 -11.93 -26.99
CA ILE A 137 13.17 -12.60 -28.25
C ILE A 137 14.49 -12.07 -28.81
N ALA A 138 14.73 -10.75 -28.76
CA ALA A 138 15.87 -10.07 -29.39
C ALA A 138 17.25 -10.36 -28.73
N GLY A 139 17.37 -11.36 -27.86
CA GLY A 139 18.67 -11.82 -27.36
C GLY A 139 19.36 -10.87 -26.37
N LEU A 140 18.62 -9.99 -25.68
CA LEU A 140 19.19 -8.99 -24.78
C LEU A 140 19.95 -9.53 -23.56
N SER A 141 20.67 -8.60 -22.91
CA SER A 141 21.41 -8.86 -21.69
C SER A 141 20.56 -9.55 -20.62
N LYS A 142 21.20 -10.42 -19.83
CA LYS A 142 20.55 -11.16 -18.73
C LYS A 142 19.81 -10.24 -17.73
N LYS A 143 20.23 -8.98 -17.59
CA LYS A 143 19.63 -7.99 -16.69
C LYS A 143 18.25 -7.54 -17.17
N ILE A 144 18.08 -7.31 -18.47
CA ILE A 144 16.79 -6.87 -19.02
C ILE A 144 15.78 -8.03 -18.98
N LYS A 145 16.26 -9.25 -19.26
CA LYS A 145 15.44 -10.47 -19.10
C LYS A 145 14.93 -10.64 -17.67
N LEU A 146 15.75 -10.34 -16.66
CA LEU A 146 15.30 -10.33 -15.26
C LEU A 146 14.17 -9.32 -15.04
N LEU A 147 14.33 -8.08 -15.51
CA LEU A 147 13.31 -7.04 -15.33
C LEU A 147 11.97 -7.43 -15.96
N VAL A 148 11.98 -8.07 -17.13
CA VAL A 148 10.76 -8.58 -17.78
C VAL A 148 10.18 -9.78 -17.02
N LEU A 149 11.02 -10.66 -16.49
CA LEU A 149 10.59 -11.87 -15.80
C LEU A 149 9.93 -11.56 -14.45
N ILE A 150 10.36 -10.50 -13.75
CA ILE A 150 9.82 -10.16 -12.43
C ILE A 150 8.28 -10.03 -12.42
N PRO A 151 7.64 -9.16 -13.21
CA PRO A 151 6.19 -9.02 -13.19
C PRO A 151 5.47 -10.30 -13.61
N LEU A 152 6.04 -11.10 -14.52
CA LEU A 152 5.47 -12.37 -14.96
C LEU A 152 5.49 -13.43 -13.86
N VAL A 153 6.61 -13.57 -13.15
CA VAL A 153 6.74 -14.52 -12.05
C VAL A 153 5.89 -14.07 -10.87
N LEU A 154 5.90 -12.79 -10.52
CA LEU A 154 5.02 -12.25 -9.48
C LEU A 154 3.55 -12.50 -9.81
N PHE A 155 3.12 -12.21 -11.05
CA PHE A 155 1.76 -12.52 -11.50
C PHE A 155 1.45 -14.01 -11.36
N THR A 156 2.38 -14.88 -11.77
CA THR A 156 2.21 -16.34 -11.66
C THR A 156 2.09 -16.79 -10.21
N ILE A 157 2.87 -16.22 -9.28
CA ILE A 157 2.77 -16.54 -7.86
C ILE A 157 1.42 -16.08 -7.30
N TYR A 158 0.99 -14.86 -7.62
CA TYR A 158 -0.29 -14.34 -7.14
C TYR A 158 -1.48 -15.08 -7.73
N LEU A 159 -1.40 -15.66 -8.94
CA LEU A 159 -2.47 -16.52 -9.46
C LEU A 159 -2.83 -17.67 -8.52
N PHE A 160 -1.89 -18.18 -7.71
CA PHE A 160 -2.13 -19.23 -6.71
C PHE A 160 -2.47 -18.68 -5.33
N PHE A 161 -2.50 -17.35 -5.16
CA PHE A 161 -2.84 -16.72 -3.90
C PHE A 161 -4.38 -16.74 -3.72
N PRO A 162 -4.91 -17.34 -2.65
CA PRO A 162 -6.35 -17.58 -2.52
C PRO A 162 -7.16 -16.34 -2.12
N TYR A 163 -6.52 -15.19 -1.93
CA TYR A 163 -7.20 -13.95 -1.52
C TYR A 163 -7.08 -12.86 -2.57
N GLN A 164 -7.92 -11.83 -2.43
CA GLN A 164 -7.78 -10.60 -3.21
C GLN A 164 -6.40 -9.98 -2.97
N ILE A 165 -5.77 -9.52 -4.06
CA ILE A 165 -4.55 -8.72 -3.97
C ILE A 165 -4.91 -7.25 -3.87
N TRP A 166 -4.29 -6.57 -2.93
CA TRP A 166 -4.43 -5.13 -2.75
C TRP A 166 -3.41 -4.37 -3.60
N ASP A 167 -3.65 -3.10 -3.86
CA ASP A 167 -2.78 -2.30 -4.75
C ASP A 167 -1.34 -2.19 -4.21
N TRP A 168 -1.17 -2.20 -2.88
CA TRP A 168 0.16 -2.15 -2.26
C TRP A 168 0.97 -3.46 -2.44
N TYR A 169 0.32 -4.59 -2.73
CA TYR A 169 1.02 -5.86 -2.99
C TYR A 169 1.82 -5.84 -4.30
N VAL A 170 1.52 -4.90 -5.19
CA VAL A 170 2.12 -4.78 -6.52
C VAL A 170 2.78 -3.42 -6.76
N ILE A 171 2.81 -2.53 -5.75
CA ILE A 171 3.41 -1.19 -5.89
C ILE A 171 4.90 -1.23 -6.25
N GLY A 172 5.62 -2.27 -5.82
CA GLY A 172 7.02 -2.48 -6.16
C GLY A 172 7.29 -2.73 -7.65
N LEU A 173 6.26 -2.93 -8.47
CA LEU A 173 6.38 -3.07 -9.93
C LEU A 173 6.54 -1.72 -10.65
N PHE A 174 6.12 -0.60 -10.04
CA PHE A 174 6.23 0.74 -10.63
C PHE A 174 7.65 1.08 -11.13
N PRO A 175 8.71 0.96 -10.31
CA PRO A 175 10.07 1.25 -10.79
C PRO A 175 10.51 0.28 -11.90
N ILE A 176 10.04 -0.97 -11.89
CA ILE A 176 10.40 -1.96 -12.91
C ILE A 176 9.78 -1.58 -14.26
N TYR A 177 8.51 -1.19 -14.24
CA TYR A 177 7.80 -0.72 -15.43
C TYR A 177 8.42 0.56 -16.00
N LEU A 178 8.78 1.51 -15.14
CA LEU A 178 9.48 2.73 -15.55
C LEU A 178 10.85 2.44 -16.15
N LEU A 179 11.63 1.51 -15.58
CA LEU A 179 12.93 1.12 -16.12
C LEU A 179 12.81 0.46 -17.49
N LEU A 180 11.87 -0.47 -17.65
CA LEU A 180 11.60 -1.14 -18.92
C LEU A 180 11.11 -0.15 -19.99
N GLY A 181 10.20 0.76 -19.60
CA GLY A 181 9.79 1.89 -20.44
C GLY A 181 10.98 2.75 -20.85
N GLY A 182 11.82 3.17 -19.91
CA GLY A 182 13.03 3.96 -20.19
C GLY A 182 13.98 3.26 -21.15
N ILE A 183 14.25 1.97 -20.97
CA ILE A 183 15.08 1.17 -21.89
C ILE A 183 14.48 1.17 -23.29
N PHE A 184 13.16 0.99 -23.41
CA PHE A 184 12.47 1.11 -24.69
C PHE A 184 12.66 2.47 -25.35
N LEU A 185 12.54 3.54 -24.58
CA LEU A 185 12.66 4.92 -25.06
C LEU A 185 14.08 5.32 -25.49
N THR A 186 15.12 4.65 -24.97
CA THR A 186 16.52 4.92 -25.37
C THR A 186 16.89 4.39 -26.76
N ASN A 187 16.05 3.53 -27.36
CA ASN A 187 16.35 2.95 -28.66
C ASN A 187 16.20 4.00 -29.77
N ARG A 188 17.31 4.32 -30.46
CA ARG A 188 17.39 5.37 -31.51
C ARG A 188 16.33 5.20 -32.61
N ARG A 189 15.93 3.95 -32.92
CA ARG A 189 14.89 3.64 -33.91
C ARG A 189 13.53 4.25 -33.55
N TRP A 190 13.26 4.45 -32.26
CA TRP A 190 11.97 4.87 -31.74
C TRP A 190 11.99 6.27 -31.12
N ARG A 191 13.01 7.10 -31.43
CA ARG A 191 13.23 8.40 -30.77
C ARG A 191 12.03 9.34 -30.82
N LEU A 192 11.33 9.42 -31.97
CA LEU A 192 10.16 10.28 -32.12
C LEU A 192 9.00 9.82 -31.22
N MET A 193 8.65 8.53 -31.29
CA MET A 193 7.66 7.93 -30.40
C MET A 193 8.04 8.12 -28.93
N SER A 194 9.34 8.06 -28.63
CA SER A 194 9.84 8.24 -27.27
C SER A 194 9.65 9.65 -26.74
N MET A 195 9.86 10.66 -27.59
CA MET A 195 9.57 12.06 -27.25
C MET A 195 8.07 12.27 -27.01
N ILE A 196 7.22 11.73 -27.89
CA ILE A 196 5.76 11.80 -27.74
C ILE A 196 5.34 11.20 -26.40
N VAL A 197 5.87 10.02 -26.07
CA VAL A 197 5.63 9.35 -24.79
C VAL A 197 5.97 10.25 -23.61
N VAL A 198 7.17 10.83 -23.60
CA VAL A 198 7.63 11.68 -22.49
C VAL A 198 6.74 12.93 -22.37
N ILE A 199 6.41 13.57 -23.49
CA ILE A 199 5.51 14.74 -23.51
C ILE A 199 4.15 14.37 -22.91
N VAL A 200 3.57 13.24 -23.32
CA VAL A 200 2.27 12.80 -22.81
C VAL A 200 2.33 12.51 -21.30
N LEU A 201 3.39 11.86 -20.80
CA LEU A 201 3.56 11.63 -19.37
C LEU A 201 3.68 12.94 -18.58
N LEU A 202 4.47 13.91 -19.09
CA LEU A 202 4.61 15.22 -18.46
C LEU A 202 3.31 16.02 -18.46
N SER A 203 2.54 15.99 -19.57
CA SER A 203 1.23 16.64 -19.64
C SER A 203 0.23 16.04 -18.64
N ASN A 204 0.20 14.71 -18.50
CA ASN A 204 -0.67 14.05 -17.51
C ASN A 204 -0.23 14.36 -16.07
N ALA A 205 1.07 14.37 -15.79
CA ALA A 205 1.61 14.77 -14.50
C ALA A 205 1.20 16.22 -14.17
N TYR A 206 1.30 17.13 -15.14
CA TYR A 206 0.85 18.52 -14.98
C TYR A 206 -0.64 18.60 -14.66
N VAL A 207 -1.52 17.91 -15.40
CA VAL A 207 -2.97 17.92 -15.13
C VAL A 207 -3.29 17.39 -13.73
N LYS A 208 -2.62 16.33 -13.27
CA LYS A 208 -2.83 15.83 -11.91
C LYS A 208 -2.33 16.79 -10.83
N LEU A 209 -1.17 17.42 -11.03
CA LEU A 209 -0.65 18.43 -10.11
C LEU A 209 -1.59 19.64 -10.07
N ASP A 210 -2.05 20.11 -11.23
CA ASP A 210 -2.99 21.22 -11.35
C ASP A 210 -4.30 20.91 -10.62
N ASN A 211 -4.86 19.72 -10.81
CA ASN A 211 -6.03 19.26 -10.06
C ASN A 211 -5.75 19.17 -8.55
N LEU A 212 -4.56 18.75 -8.13
CA LEU A 212 -4.21 18.69 -6.71
C LEU A 212 -4.20 20.08 -6.06
N TYR A 213 -3.82 21.12 -6.80
CA TYR A 213 -3.69 22.49 -6.27
C TYR A 213 -4.89 23.41 -6.53
N ARG A 214 -5.68 23.17 -7.60
CA ARG A 214 -6.78 24.07 -7.99
C ARG A 214 -8.07 23.89 -7.23
N TYR A 215 -8.39 22.68 -6.76
CA TYR A 215 -9.65 22.47 -6.05
C TYR A 215 -9.51 22.97 -4.60
N PRO A 216 -10.26 24.01 -4.19
CA PRO A 216 -10.26 24.49 -2.81
C PRO A 216 -10.79 23.38 -1.94
N ASP A 217 -9.85 22.73 -1.29
CA ASP A 217 -10.11 21.58 -0.47
C ASP A 217 -10.50 22.07 0.93
N HIS A 218 -11.77 21.88 1.27
CA HIS A 218 -12.28 22.03 2.64
C HIS A 218 -11.68 20.99 3.61
N GLY A 219 -10.71 20.20 3.15
CA GLY A 219 -9.92 19.32 3.97
C GLY A 219 -10.68 18.06 4.36
N GLY A 220 -11.62 17.58 3.54
CA GLY A 220 -12.55 16.50 3.88
C GLY A 220 -11.94 15.31 4.63
N THR A 221 -12.74 14.53 5.35
CA THR A 221 -12.34 13.50 6.35
C THR A 221 -10.94 12.86 6.26
N ALA A 222 -10.52 12.42 5.06
CA ALA A 222 -9.20 11.82 4.84
C ALA A 222 -7.99 12.78 4.98
N LYS A 223 -8.20 14.09 5.01
CA LYS A 223 -7.14 15.10 4.89
C LYS A 223 -6.85 15.79 6.21
N LEU A 224 -5.59 16.18 6.38
CA LEU A 224 -5.11 16.80 7.62
C LEU A 224 -5.92 18.03 7.99
N ARG A 225 -6.23 18.91 7.03
CA ARG A 225 -6.94 20.16 7.31
C ARG A 225 -8.30 19.94 7.99
N GLY A 226 -9.16 19.05 7.48
CA GLY A 226 -10.46 18.81 8.11
C GLY A 226 -10.35 18.08 9.43
N LYS A 227 -9.36 17.20 9.60
CA LYS A 227 -9.05 16.61 10.91
C LYS A 227 -8.70 17.68 11.94
N LEU A 228 -7.87 18.64 11.55
CA LEU A 228 -7.51 19.80 12.40
C LEU A 228 -8.71 20.72 12.66
N GLU A 229 -9.58 20.94 11.66
CA GLU A 229 -10.82 21.71 11.81
C GLU A 229 -11.81 21.03 12.77
N ALA A 230 -11.92 19.70 12.73
CA ALA A 230 -12.73 18.91 13.65
C ALA A 230 -12.21 18.97 15.09
N ILE A 231 -10.90 18.81 15.26
CA ILE A 231 -10.25 18.99 16.57
C ILE A 231 -10.48 20.43 17.07
N ASP A 232 -10.24 21.44 16.23
CA ASP A 232 -10.48 22.84 16.59
C ASP A 232 -11.92 23.10 17.02
N ALA A 233 -12.91 22.49 16.36
CA ALA A 233 -14.31 22.66 16.70
C ALA A 233 -14.62 22.12 18.10
N VAL A 234 -14.11 20.94 18.46
CA VAL A 234 -14.26 20.37 19.80
C VAL A 234 -13.59 21.26 20.86
N TYR A 235 -12.33 21.65 20.65
CA TYR A 235 -11.59 22.46 21.62
C TYR A 235 -12.19 23.85 21.82
N LYS A 236 -12.65 24.50 20.74
CA LYS A 236 -13.31 25.81 20.82
C LYS A 236 -14.63 25.74 21.58
N ASP A 237 -15.41 24.69 21.38
CA ASP A 237 -16.67 24.50 22.10
C ASP A 237 -16.45 24.11 23.58
N ALA A 238 -15.40 23.33 23.88
CA ALA A 238 -15.01 23.03 25.26
C ALA A 238 -14.48 24.27 26.00
N ASN A 239 -13.90 25.25 25.29
CA ASN A 239 -13.48 26.55 25.81
C ASN A 239 -12.63 26.46 27.09
N GLY A 240 -11.63 25.58 27.10
CA GLY A 240 -10.73 25.36 28.25
C GLY A 240 -11.31 24.52 29.38
N GLN A 241 -12.56 24.05 29.29
CA GLN A 241 -13.14 23.13 30.26
C GLN A 241 -12.66 21.70 30.03
N PRO A 242 -12.54 20.87 31.09
CA PRO A 242 -12.28 19.44 30.95
C PRO A 242 -13.39 18.76 30.12
N PHE A 243 -12.97 17.89 29.20
CA PHE A 243 -13.87 17.14 28.34
C PHE A 243 -13.27 15.79 27.96
N SER A 244 -14.12 14.80 27.74
CA SER A 244 -13.75 13.49 27.19
C SER A 244 -13.98 13.47 25.69
N LEU A 245 -13.12 12.76 24.96
CA LEU A 245 -13.19 12.67 23.51
C LEU A 245 -13.10 11.21 23.06
N GLU A 246 -14.14 10.76 22.38
CA GLU A 246 -14.19 9.45 21.75
C GLU A 246 -14.23 9.64 20.23
N VAL A 247 -13.38 8.91 19.52
CA VAL A 247 -13.22 9.09 18.08
C VAL A 247 -13.65 7.83 17.34
N PHE A 248 -14.57 8.00 16.39
CA PHE A 248 -14.92 6.95 15.44
C PHE A 248 -14.14 7.14 14.14
N THR A 249 -13.47 6.08 13.70
CA THR A 249 -12.89 6.00 12.36
C THR A 249 -13.39 4.74 11.64
N PRO A 250 -13.56 4.76 10.31
CA PRO A 250 -14.04 3.58 9.57
C PRO A 250 -13.15 2.34 9.73
N VAL A 251 -11.85 2.56 9.98
CA VAL A 251 -10.86 1.50 10.20
C VAL A 251 -10.72 1.10 11.67
N VAL A 252 -11.47 1.74 12.58
CA VAL A 252 -11.44 1.49 14.05
C VAL A 252 -10.02 1.66 14.63
N LEU A 253 -9.23 2.54 14.04
CA LEU A 253 -7.89 2.92 14.52
C LEU A 253 -7.88 4.43 14.77
N THR A 254 -7.65 4.84 16.01
CA THR A 254 -7.68 6.24 16.44
C THR A 254 -6.30 6.88 16.49
N ASP A 255 -5.21 6.12 16.27
CA ASP A 255 -3.82 6.57 16.42
C ASP A 255 -3.52 7.91 15.74
N ALA A 256 -4.12 8.13 14.58
CA ALA A 256 -3.99 9.39 13.85
C ALA A 256 -4.53 10.58 14.67
N TYR A 257 -5.68 10.44 15.31
CA TYR A 257 -6.28 11.46 16.15
C TYR A 257 -5.54 11.60 17.48
N ASP A 258 -5.12 10.49 18.09
CA ASP A 258 -4.33 10.51 19.32
C ASP A 258 -3.04 11.32 19.12
N TYR A 259 -2.35 11.08 18.01
CA TYR A 259 -1.19 11.87 17.61
C TYR A 259 -1.54 13.34 17.35
N LEU A 260 -2.64 13.64 16.63
CA LEU A 260 -3.03 15.03 16.35
C LEU A 260 -3.45 15.78 17.61
N ILE A 261 -4.12 15.12 18.56
CA ILE A 261 -4.47 15.69 19.87
C ILE A 261 -3.18 15.99 20.64
N TRP A 262 -2.25 15.05 20.71
CA TRP A 262 -0.96 15.23 21.38
C TRP A 262 -0.10 16.31 20.74
N TRP A 263 0.02 16.34 19.41
CA TRP A 263 0.90 17.28 18.71
C TRP A 263 0.26 18.65 18.52
N TYR A 264 -0.93 18.69 17.93
CA TYR A 264 -1.60 19.93 17.54
C TYR A 264 -2.48 20.47 18.66
N GLY A 265 -3.30 19.61 19.28
CA GLY A 265 -4.17 19.99 20.40
C GLY A 265 -3.36 20.58 21.56
N LEU A 266 -2.37 19.85 22.05
CA LEU A 266 -1.49 20.32 23.13
C LEU A 266 -0.73 21.59 22.75
N LYS A 267 -0.18 21.68 21.53
CA LYS A 267 0.60 22.86 21.12
C LYS A 267 -0.26 24.12 20.99
N LYS A 268 -1.51 23.99 20.52
CA LYS A 268 -2.39 25.12 20.24
C LYS A 268 -3.23 25.52 21.45
N TYR A 269 -3.74 24.56 22.20
CA TYR A 269 -4.67 24.78 23.30
C TYR A 269 -4.05 24.57 24.69
N SER A 270 -2.86 23.96 24.79
CA SER A 270 -2.12 23.73 26.05
C SER A 270 -2.75 22.73 27.02
N TYR A 271 -3.72 21.92 26.58
CA TYR A 271 -4.30 20.82 27.36
C TYR A 271 -4.77 19.69 26.42
N THR A 272 -5.09 18.53 27.00
CA THR A 272 -5.61 17.35 26.31
C THR A 272 -6.98 16.96 26.89
N PRO A 273 -7.79 16.17 26.19
CA PRO A 273 -9.02 15.60 26.75
C PRO A 273 -8.73 14.80 28.01
N GLU A 274 -9.68 14.79 28.94
CA GLU A 274 -9.67 14.06 30.21
C GLU A 274 -10.96 13.26 30.36
N ASP A 275 -10.95 12.19 31.18
CA ASP A 275 -12.13 11.34 31.42
C ASP A 275 -13.16 12.01 32.36
N ARG A 276 -13.43 13.31 32.18
CA ARG A 276 -14.35 14.12 32.98
C ARG A 276 -14.97 15.23 32.15
N GLY A 277 -16.14 15.70 32.60
CA GLY A 277 -16.84 16.82 31.99
C GLY A 277 -17.76 16.37 30.85
N MET A 278 -17.77 17.14 29.76
CA MET A 278 -18.60 16.85 28.60
C MET A 278 -17.96 15.77 27.73
N LEU A 279 -18.78 14.89 27.15
CA LEU A 279 -18.30 13.89 26.19
C LEU A 279 -18.51 14.40 24.77
N TYR A 280 -17.45 14.41 23.98
CA TYR A 280 -17.49 14.68 22.56
C TYR A 280 -17.26 13.39 21.78
N LEU A 281 -18.14 13.11 20.83
CA LEU A 281 -17.91 12.08 19.83
C LEU A 281 -17.46 12.78 18.54
N LEU A 282 -16.25 12.49 18.09
CA LEU A 282 -15.73 12.96 16.79
C LEU A 282 -15.83 11.81 15.80
N ILE A 283 -16.70 11.95 14.82
CA ILE A 283 -17.09 10.86 13.92
C ILE A 283 -16.58 11.15 12.51
N GLU A 284 -15.65 10.32 12.05
CA GLU A 284 -15.23 10.25 10.65
C GLU A 284 -16.19 9.35 9.88
N SER A 285 -17.19 9.95 9.22
CA SER A 285 -18.18 9.17 8.46
C SER A 285 -17.53 8.45 7.26
N ASP A 286 -17.82 7.16 7.09
CA ASP A 286 -17.41 6.38 5.92
C ASP A 286 -18.34 6.71 4.74
N PRO A 287 -17.87 7.33 3.65
CA PRO A 287 -18.72 7.65 2.51
C PRO A 287 -19.31 6.40 1.83
N SER A 288 -18.63 5.26 1.94
CA SER A 288 -19.09 3.99 1.38
C SER A 288 -20.11 3.28 2.26
N LYS A 289 -20.07 3.54 3.57
CA LYS A 289 -20.98 2.97 4.58
C LYS A 289 -21.35 4.03 5.62
N PRO A 290 -22.18 5.05 5.27
CA PRO A 290 -22.45 6.18 6.17
C PRO A 290 -23.12 5.79 7.49
N TRP A 291 -23.73 4.61 7.58
CA TRP A 291 -24.38 4.10 8.79
C TRP A 291 -23.43 3.35 9.74
N SER A 292 -22.17 3.12 9.36
CA SER A 292 -21.23 2.28 10.13
C SER A 292 -20.99 2.79 11.55
N TYR A 293 -20.95 4.12 11.73
CA TYR A 293 -20.76 4.73 13.03
C TYR A 293 -21.93 4.50 14.00
N ASN A 294 -23.14 4.23 13.50
CA ASN A 294 -24.30 3.97 14.36
C ASN A 294 -24.09 2.69 15.17
N GLY A 295 -23.56 1.64 14.54
CA GLY A 295 -23.24 0.40 15.25
C GLY A 295 -22.21 0.61 16.35
N TRP A 296 -21.21 1.47 16.11
CA TRP A 296 -20.24 1.86 17.13
C TRP A 296 -20.89 2.65 18.28
N ILE A 297 -21.74 3.64 17.98
CA ILE A 297 -22.48 4.38 19.01
C ILE A 297 -23.31 3.42 19.87
N GLU A 298 -24.02 2.46 19.25
CA GLU A 298 -24.88 1.50 19.95
C GLU A 298 -24.11 0.51 20.82
N THR A 299 -22.91 0.11 20.41
CA THR A 299 -22.14 -0.96 21.07
C THR A 299 -21.12 -0.43 22.08
N GLU A 300 -20.42 0.66 21.74
CA GLU A 300 -19.32 1.20 22.52
C GLU A 300 -19.76 2.37 23.40
N ILE A 301 -20.64 3.26 22.91
CA ILE A 301 -21.02 4.46 23.65
C ILE A 301 -22.25 4.21 24.53
N LYS A 302 -22.00 3.71 25.75
CA LYS A 302 -23.05 3.34 26.72
C LYS A 302 -23.52 4.46 27.64
N ILE A 303 -22.90 5.64 27.55
CA ILE A 303 -23.12 6.74 28.49
C ILE A 303 -23.47 8.06 27.79
N GLY A 304 -24.20 8.88 28.54
CA GLY A 304 -24.55 10.25 28.22
C GLY A 304 -25.66 10.44 27.19
N SER A 305 -26.39 11.55 27.33
CA SER A 305 -27.44 11.97 26.39
C SER A 305 -26.91 13.04 25.43
N THR A 306 -27.21 12.90 24.13
CA THR A 306 -26.88 13.89 23.11
C THR A 306 -27.57 15.23 23.39
N ILE A 307 -26.78 16.28 23.55
CA ILE A 307 -27.23 17.66 23.68
C ILE A 307 -27.30 18.32 22.32
N ASP A 308 -26.26 18.11 21.50
CA ASP A 308 -26.12 18.77 20.21
C ASP A 308 -25.38 17.86 19.22
N THR A 309 -25.64 18.08 17.94
CA THR A 309 -24.97 17.38 16.84
C THR A 309 -24.84 18.34 15.67
N TYR A 310 -23.61 18.53 15.19
CA TYR A 310 -23.35 19.36 14.03
C TYR A 310 -22.33 18.71 13.10
N GLU A 311 -22.49 19.00 11.81
CA GLU A 311 -21.63 18.51 10.74
C GLU A 311 -20.76 19.64 10.21
N LEU A 312 -19.46 19.37 10.06
CA LEU A 312 -18.50 20.32 9.52
C LEU A 312 -18.49 20.28 7.99
N PRO A 313 -18.07 21.35 7.30
CA PRO A 313 -17.90 21.35 5.83
C PRO A 313 -16.99 20.24 5.31
N SER A 314 -16.10 19.71 6.15
CA SER A 314 -15.23 18.58 5.87
C SER A 314 -15.92 17.20 5.94
N GLY A 315 -17.20 17.13 6.33
CA GLY A 315 -17.97 15.89 6.51
C GLY A 315 -17.77 15.19 7.85
N PHE A 316 -17.10 15.84 8.82
CA PHE A 316 -17.01 15.33 10.18
C PHE A 316 -18.29 15.61 10.95
N ILE A 317 -18.76 14.64 11.71
CA ILE A 317 -19.89 14.81 12.61
C ILE A 317 -19.35 14.91 14.03
N ILE A 318 -19.76 15.93 14.78
CA ILE A 318 -19.44 16.09 16.19
C ILE A 318 -20.73 15.97 16.99
N GLN A 319 -20.77 15.03 17.93
CA GLN A 319 -21.86 14.92 18.91
C GLN A 319 -21.37 15.36 20.28
N LYS A 320 -22.08 16.33 20.88
CA LYS A 320 -21.84 16.78 22.26
C LYS A 320 -22.81 16.08 23.19
N ARG A 321 -22.29 15.42 24.23
CA ARG A 321 -23.06 14.61 25.17
C ARG A 321 -22.84 15.06 26.61
N LYS A 322 -23.91 15.03 27.40
CA LYS A 322 -23.85 15.18 28.86
C LYS A 322 -23.72 13.80 29.47
N ILE A 323 -22.64 13.54 30.21
CA ILE A 323 -22.48 12.31 31.01
C ILE A 323 -23.31 12.40 32.30
#